data_AF-A0A356TID8-F1
#
_entry.id   AF-A0A356TID8-F1
#
_cell.length_a   1.000
_cell.length_b   1.000
_cell.length_c   1.000
_cell.angle_alpha   90.00
_cell.angle_beta   90.00
_cell.angle_gamma   90.00
#
_symmetry.space_group_name_H-M   'P 1'
#
loop_
_entity.id
_entity.type
_entity.pdbx_description
1 polymer ?
#
loop_
_entity_poly.entity_id
_entity_poly.type
_entity_poly.pdbx_seq_one_letter_code
_entity_poly.pdbx_strand_id
1 'polypeptide(L)'
;DGCDARCDIEDGWACFEPMGTLSTCENTCGDGLVDRAEECDDGEANSNTAPDGCRTNCRRASCGDGVTDTGEECDDGDGNDDDAADACRTACLLPYCGDGVVDMGERCDPGGGVPGAAVVGTCTSMCAGDAGVDPEDPPTLTGGACSCRATAGGGQRWPLLLLPALGVLALRRRRR
;
A
#
# COMPACT_ATOMS: atom_id res chain seq x y z
N ASP A 1 13.54 -23.15 -35.97
CA ASP A 1 13.65 -24.50 -35.39
C ASP A 1 14.89 -24.63 -34.51
N GLY A 2 15.65 -23.54 -34.32
CA GLY A 2 16.87 -23.45 -33.52
C GLY A 2 18.11 -24.05 -34.19
N CYS A 3 18.03 -24.30 -35.50
CA CYS A 3 19.17 -24.64 -36.34
C CYS A 3 19.32 -23.64 -37.49
N ASP A 4 20.57 -23.35 -37.87
CA ASP A 4 20.88 -22.50 -39.01
C ASP A 4 20.75 -23.26 -40.36
N ALA A 5 21.00 -22.57 -41.47
CA ALA A 5 20.92 -23.17 -42.81
C ALA A 5 21.96 -24.28 -43.08
N ARG A 6 22.91 -24.50 -42.16
CA ARG A 6 23.92 -25.56 -42.17
C ARG A 6 23.61 -26.67 -41.17
N CYS A 7 22.46 -26.62 -40.49
CA CYS A 7 22.07 -27.50 -39.39
C CYS A 7 22.97 -27.36 -38.14
N ASP A 8 23.63 -26.22 -37.95
CA ASP A 8 24.32 -25.87 -36.71
C ASP A 8 23.32 -25.26 -35.71
N ILE A 9 23.51 -25.49 -34.41
CA ILE A 9 22.65 -24.91 -33.36
C ILE A 9 22.84 -23.38 -33.33
N GLU A 10 21.73 -22.63 -33.37
CA GLU A 10 21.76 -21.16 -33.29
C GLU A 10 22.03 -20.68 -31.85
N ASP A 11 22.68 -19.51 -31.70
CA ASP A 11 22.93 -18.93 -30.37
C ASP A 11 21.63 -18.76 -29.55
N GLY A 12 21.62 -19.33 -28.35
CA GLY A 12 20.47 -19.28 -27.41
C GLY A 12 19.40 -20.36 -27.65
N TRP A 13 19.82 -21.52 -28.16
CA TRP A 13 18.98 -22.71 -28.30
C TRP A 13 19.71 -23.96 -27.81
N ALA A 14 19.00 -24.85 -27.11
CA ALA A 14 19.46 -26.20 -26.79
C ALA A 14 18.75 -27.27 -27.65
N CYS A 15 19.52 -28.23 -28.18
CA CYS A 15 18.95 -29.42 -28.83
C CYS A 15 19.01 -30.60 -27.87
N PHE A 16 17.87 -31.05 -27.36
CA PHE A 16 17.77 -32.38 -26.75
C PHE A 16 17.62 -33.40 -27.89
N GLU A 17 18.42 -34.47 -27.92
CA GLU A 17 18.25 -35.54 -28.90
C GLU A 17 17.18 -36.53 -28.41
N PRO A 18 15.89 -36.45 -28.80
CA PRO A 18 15.05 -37.63 -28.75
C PRO A 18 15.65 -38.63 -29.74
N MET A 19 15.93 -39.85 -29.27
CA MET A 19 16.54 -40.91 -30.08
C MET A 19 15.81 -41.08 -31.43
N GLY A 20 16.34 -40.48 -32.50
CA GLY A 20 15.93 -40.73 -33.88
C GLY A 20 14.87 -39.83 -34.54
N THR A 21 14.66 -38.58 -34.10
CA THR A 21 13.77 -37.62 -34.82
C THR A 21 14.43 -36.26 -35.10
N LEU A 22 13.82 -35.45 -35.98
CA LEU A 22 14.26 -34.07 -36.29
C LEU A 22 14.42 -33.25 -35.00
N SER A 23 15.55 -32.55 -34.84
CA SER A 23 15.77 -31.61 -33.75
C SER A 23 14.70 -30.52 -33.77
N THR A 24 13.86 -30.48 -32.74
CA THR A 24 12.90 -29.40 -32.51
C THR A 24 13.43 -28.63 -31.32
N CYS A 25 13.86 -27.39 -31.52
CA CYS A 25 14.27 -26.58 -30.38
C CYS A 25 13.03 -26.11 -29.61
N GLU A 26 12.98 -26.48 -28.34
CA GLU A 26 11.90 -26.21 -27.40
C GLU A 26 12.50 -25.51 -26.19
N ASN A 27 11.93 -24.36 -25.81
CA ASN A 27 12.42 -23.60 -24.66
C ASN A 27 12.05 -24.38 -23.41
N THR A 28 13.03 -25.00 -22.76
CA THR A 28 12.80 -25.90 -21.63
C THR A 28 13.38 -25.30 -20.36
N CYS A 29 12.52 -24.62 -19.62
CA CYS A 29 12.93 -24.05 -18.34
C CYS A 29 13.38 -25.13 -17.35
N GLY A 30 14.60 -24.97 -16.82
CA GLY A 30 15.20 -25.86 -15.84
C GLY A 30 16.26 -26.81 -16.41
N ASP A 31 16.70 -26.60 -17.65
CA ASP A 31 17.78 -27.37 -18.27
C ASP A 31 19.18 -26.75 -18.03
N GLY A 32 19.20 -25.54 -17.46
CA GLY A 32 20.42 -24.82 -17.08
C GLY A 32 21.04 -24.03 -18.24
N LEU A 33 20.31 -23.87 -19.35
CA LEU A 33 20.70 -23.06 -20.49
C LEU A 33 19.68 -21.93 -20.65
N VAL A 34 20.15 -20.68 -20.66
CA VAL A 34 19.25 -19.53 -20.85
C VAL A 34 18.89 -19.41 -22.33
N ASP A 35 17.68 -19.84 -22.68
CA ASP A 35 17.14 -19.74 -24.04
C ASP A 35 16.54 -18.34 -24.32
N ARG A 36 16.21 -18.06 -25.59
CA ARG A 36 15.66 -16.75 -26.00
C ARG A 36 14.38 -16.33 -25.30
N ALA A 37 13.55 -17.27 -24.83
CA ALA A 37 12.31 -16.95 -24.13
C ALA A 37 12.49 -16.75 -22.61
N GLU A 38 13.69 -17.02 -22.10
CA GLU A 38 14.00 -17.10 -20.68
C GLU A 38 14.80 -15.87 -20.23
N GLU A 39 14.56 -15.44 -19.00
CA GLU A 39 15.35 -14.37 -18.40
C GLU A 39 16.55 -14.92 -17.63
N CYS A 40 16.41 -16.13 -17.10
CA CYS A 40 17.39 -16.90 -16.34
C CYS A 40 17.07 -18.39 -16.48
N ASP A 41 18.04 -19.24 -16.19
CA ASP A 41 17.83 -20.67 -15.97
C ASP A 41 19.01 -21.20 -15.13
N ASP A 42 18.76 -21.42 -13.84
CA ASP A 42 19.71 -22.04 -12.92
C ASP A 42 19.56 -23.58 -12.90
N GLY A 43 18.81 -24.14 -13.84
CA GLY A 43 18.56 -25.56 -14.00
C GLY A 43 17.71 -26.12 -12.86
N GLU A 44 18.18 -27.22 -12.26
CA GLU A 44 17.55 -27.82 -11.07
C GLU A 44 17.51 -26.87 -9.85
N ALA A 45 18.31 -25.79 -9.87
CA ALA A 45 18.32 -24.79 -8.80
C ALA A 45 17.23 -23.71 -8.95
N ASN A 46 16.43 -23.72 -10.03
CA ASN A 46 15.26 -22.86 -10.15
C ASN A 46 14.29 -23.09 -8.98
N SER A 47 13.75 -22.01 -8.42
CA SER A 47 12.98 -22.05 -7.19
C SER A 47 11.97 -20.91 -7.11
N ASN A 48 10.78 -21.20 -6.58
CA ASN A 48 9.76 -20.19 -6.22
C ASN A 48 9.74 -19.91 -4.70
N THR A 49 10.80 -20.28 -3.99
CA THR A 49 10.90 -20.10 -2.53
C THR A 49 12.30 -19.67 -2.07
N ALA A 50 13.29 -19.73 -2.95
CA ALA A 50 14.65 -19.30 -2.64
C ALA A 50 14.80 -17.82 -3.03
N PRO A 51 15.28 -16.96 -2.11
CA PRO A 51 15.58 -15.57 -2.44
C PRO A 51 16.58 -15.44 -3.58
N ASP A 52 16.36 -14.46 -4.45
CA ASP A 52 17.13 -14.14 -5.64
C ASP A 52 17.24 -15.29 -6.66
N GLY A 53 16.45 -16.35 -6.47
CA GLY A 53 16.45 -17.51 -7.35
C GLY A 53 15.76 -17.22 -8.67
N CYS A 54 16.23 -17.87 -9.73
CA CYS A 54 15.45 -17.97 -10.96
C CYS A 54 14.16 -18.75 -10.68
N ARG A 55 13.00 -18.19 -11.04
CA ARG A 55 11.70 -18.83 -10.81
C ARG A 55 11.53 -20.07 -11.69
N THR A 56 10.66 -21.01 -11.31
CA THR A 56 10.46 -22.26 -12.08
C THR A 56 9.77 -22.06 -13.44
N ASN A 57 9.45 -20.81 -13.78
CA ASN A 57 8.98 -20.37 -15.09
C ASN A 57 10.04 -19.56 -15.86
N CYS A 58 11.30 -19.59 -15.40
CA CYS A 58 12.47 -18.94 -15.99
C CYS A 58 12.35 -17.43 -16.12
N ARG A 59 11.61 -16.83 -15.18
CA ARG A 59 11.62 -15.40 -14.89
C ARG A 59 12.59 -15.11 -13.77
N ARG A 60 13.23 -13.95 -13.81
CA ARG A 60 14.00 -13.49 -12.66
C ARG A 60 13.07 -13.28 -11.47
N ALA A 61 13.63 -13.51 -10.29
CA ALA A 61 13.21 -12.91 -9.02
C ALA A 61 12.64 -11.49 -9.23
N SER A 62 11.41 -11.26 -8.79
CA SER A 62 10.76 -9.96 -8.93
C SER A 62 9.62 -9.78 -7.95
N CYS A 63 9.49 -8.56 -7.45
CA CYS A 63 8.36 -8.13 -6.63
C CYS A 63 7.00 -8.60 -7.15
N GLY A 64 6.25 -9.29 -6.29
CA GLY A 64 4.96 -9.90 -6.60
C GLY A 64 5.06 -11.39 -6.89
N ASP A 65 6.22 -12.03 -6.73
CA ASP A 65 6.39 -13.47 -6.90
C ASP A 65 6.20 -14.27 -5.59
N GLY A 66 6.03 -13.56 -4.47
CA GLY A 66 5.73 -14.13 -3.17
C GLY A 66 6.95 -14.61 -2.40
N VAL A 67 8.16 -14.17 -2.80
CA VAL A 67 9.40 -14.41 -2.08
C VAL A 67 10.12 -13.09 -1.91
N THR A 68 10.46 -12.75 -0.67
CA THR A 68 11.24 -11.55 -0.40
C THR A 68 12.67 -11.69 -0.92
N ASP A 69 12.96 -11.00 -2.02
CA ASP A 69 14.24 -10.99 -2.72
C ASP A 69 15.15 -9.82 -2.28
N THR A 70 16.39 -9.78 -2.76
CA THR A 70 17.33 -8.72 -2.38
C THR A 70 16.83 -7.36 -2.85
N GLY A 71 16.59 -6.47 -1.87
CA GLY A 71 16.11 -5.10 -2.11
C GLY A 71 14.63 -4.90 -1.80
N GLU A 72 13.92 -5.98 -1.51
CA GLU A 72 12.53 -5.97 -1.08
C GLU A 72 12.44 -5.94 0.44
N GLU A 73 11.44 -5.25 0.98
CA GLU A 73 11.16 -5.24 2.42
C GLU A 73 10.07 -6.26 2.79
N CYS A 74 9.24 -6.63 1.82
CA CYS A 74 8.18 -7.63 1.87
C CYS A 74 7.87 -8.11 0.45
N ASP A 75 7.22 -9.27 0.32
CA ASP A 75 6.54 -9.67 -0.93
C ASP A 75 5.41 -10.65 -0.59
N ASP A 76 4.18 -10.16 -0.59
CA ASP A 76 2.98 -10.96 -0.38
C ASP A 76 2.41 -11.53 -1.70
N GLY A 77 3.16 -11.40 -2.81
CA GLY A 77 2.79 -11.88 -4.12
C GLY A 77 1.58 -11.14 -4.69
N ASP A 78 0.55 -11.89 -5.07
CA ASP A 78 -0.76 -11.35 -5.46
C ASP A 78 -1.45 -10.54 -4.33
N GLY A 79 -0.94 -10.63 -3.09
CA GLY A 79 -1.41 -9.85 -1.95
C GLY A 79 -0.83 -8.44 -1.85
N ASN A 80 0.13 -8.07 -2.70
CA ASN A 80 0.68 -6.71 -2.72
C ASN A 80 -0.39 -5.71 -3.18
N ASP A 81 -0.57 -4.61 -2.44
CA ASP A 81 -1.64 -3.63 -2.66
C ASP A 81 -1.21 -2.25 -2.14
N ASP A 82 -1.52 -1.20 -2.89
CA ASP A 82 -1.16 0.19 -2.55
C ASP A 82 -2.27 0.96 -1.82
N ASP A 83 -3.47 0.38 -1.72
CA ASP A 83 -4.68 0.98 -1.12
C ASP A 83 -5.17 0.19 0.11
N ALA A 84 -4.74 -1.05 0.29
CA ALA A 84 -5.12 -1.89 1.42
C ALA A 84 -4.22 -1.65 2.65
N ALA A 85 -4.86 -1.48 3.81
CA ALA A 85 -4.14 -1.32 5.08
C ALA A 85 -3.31 -2.56 5.41
N ASP A 86 -2.10 -2.31 5.89
CA ASP A 86 -1.07 -3.27 6.29
C ASP A 86 -0.56 -4.19 5.16
N ALA A 87 -0.95 -3.94 3.92
CA ALA A 87 -0.47 -4.70 2.77
C ALA A 87 0.93 -4.28 2.37
N CYS A 88 1.74 -5.25 1.95
CA CYS A 88 2.97 -4.97 1.23
C CYS A 88 2.65 -4.14 -0.03
N ARG A 89 3.39 -3.05 -0.25
CA ARG A 89 3.14 -2.19 -1.41
C ARG A 89 3.53 -2.87 -2.71
N THR A 90 2.95 -2.46 -3.82
CA THR A 90 3.25 -3.05 -5.15
C THR A 90 4.69 -2.82 -5.60
N ALA A 91 5.42 -1.95 -4.89
CA ALA A 91 6.86 -1.75 -5.01
C ALA A 91 7.70 -2.63 -4.05
N CYS A 92 7.08 -3.60 -3.37
CA CYS A 92 7.69 -4.49 -2.36
C CYS A 92 8.35 -3.74 -1.19
N LEU A 93 7.65 -2.69 -0.76
CA LEU A 93 8.00 -1.89 0.41
C LEU A 93 6.99 -2.16 1.50
N LEU A 94 7.45 -2.17 2.74
CA LEU A 94 6.53 -2.21 3.87
C LEU A 94 5.68 -0.94 3.88
N PRO A 95 4.45 -1.01 4.44
CA PRO A 95 3.65 0.16 4.76
C PRO A 95 4.46 1.29 5.41
N TYR A 96 4.27 2.53 4.95
CA TYR A 96 5.01 3.67 5.47
C TYR A 96 4.19 4.97 5.47
N CYS A 97 4.31 5.71 6.56
CA CYS A 97 3.76 7.06 6.68
C CYS A 97 4.08 7.93 5.46
N GLY A 98 3.03 8.46 4.85
CA GLY A 98 3.02 9.24 3.62
C GLY A 98 2.70 8.43 2.36
N ASP A 99 2.35 7.15 2.44
CA ASP A 99 1.97 6.35 1.28
C ASP A 99 0.49 6.52 0.89
N GLY A 100 -0.29 7.20 1.73
CA GLY A 100 -1.70 7.51 1.50
C GLY A 100 -2.68 6.51 2.11
N VAL A 101 -2.19 5.45 2.76
CA VAL A 101 -2.99 4.43 3.44
C VAL A 101 -2.77 4.53 4.94
N VAL A 102 -3.82 4.36 5.73
CA VAL A 102 -3.68 4.36 7.19
C VAL A 102 -3.38 2.93 7.66
N ASP A 103 -2.14 2.70 8.04
CA ASP A 103 -1.64 1.39 8.47
C ASP A 103 -1.57 1.22 10.00
N MET A 104 -1.22 0.01 10.44
CA MET A 104 -1.10 -0.32 11.85
C MET A 104 -0.06 0.56 12.53
N GLY A 105 -0.51 1.31 13.54
CA GLY A 105 0.32 2.25 14.28
C GLY A 105 0.17 3.70 13.80
N GLU A 106 -0.49 3.91 12.67
CA GLU A 106 -0.84 5.21 12.15
C GLU A 106 -2.23 5.64 12.60
N ARG A 107 -2.42 6.95 12.74
CA ARG A 107 -3.72 7.56 13.03
C ARG A 107 -4.30 8.24 11.80
N CYS A 108 -3.45 8.57 10.84
CA CYS A 108 -3.73 9.30 9.62
C CYS A 108 -2.50 9.19 8.71
N ASP A 109 -2.69 9.24 7.39
CA ASP A 109 -1.61 9.29 6.43
C ASP A 109 -1.83 10.44 5.43
N PRO A 110 -0.91 11.44 5.35
CA PRO A 110 -1.04 12.59 4.46
C PRO A 110 -0.89 12.29 2.97
N GLY A 111 -0.33 11.14 2.60
CA GLY A 111 0.14 10.83 1.26
C GLY A 111 1.34 11.68 0.83
N GLY A 112 1.96 11.33 -0.29
CA GLY A 112 3.06 12.09 -0.90
C GLY A 112 4.39 12.05 -0.12
N GLY A 113 4.51 11.14 0.84
CA GLY A 113 5.78 10.75 1.43
C GLY A 113 6.66 9.99 0.45
N VAL A 114 7.92 9.83 0.81
CA VAL A 114 8.83 8.91 0.12
C VAL A 114 9.30 7.87 1.13
N PRO A 115 9.43 6.60 0.73
CA PRO A 115 9.90 5.54 1.61
C PRO A 115 11.20 5.93 2.31
N GLY A 116 11.27 5.73 3.63
CA GLY A 116 12.45 6.05 4.44
C GLY A 116 12.70 7.54 4.71
N ALA A 117 11.85 8.47 4.26
CA ALA A 117 11.90 9.87 4.68
C ALA A 117 10.86 10.18 5.75
N ALA A 118 11.24 11.05 6.70
CA ALA A 118 10.27 11.63 7.62
C ALA A 118 9.38 12.63 6.87
N VAL A 119 8.10 12.31 6.71
CA VAL A 119 7.12 13.23 6.10
C VAL A 119 6.86 14.44 7.00
N VAL A 120 6.51 15.57 6.39
CA VAL A 120 6.08 16.78 7.08
C VAL A 120 4.69 16.54 7.68
N GLY A 121 4.66 16.05 8.92
CA GLY A 121 3.45 15.66 9.66
C GLY A 121 3.53 14.18 10.04
N THR A 122 3.71 13.88 11.31
CA THR A 122 3.87 12.50 11.79
C THR A 122 2.52 11.76 11.79
N CYS A 123 2.43 10.63 11.10
CA CYS A 123 1.24 9.77 11.07
C CYS A 123 0.84 9.20 12.45
N THR A 124 1.75 9.29 13.43
CA THR A 124 1.56 8.83 14.81
C THR A 124 1.10 9.90 15.79
N SER A 125 1.11 11.19 15.41
CA SER A 125 0.81 12.28 16.35
C SER A 125 -0.66 12.24 16.79
N MET A 126 -0.86 12.29 18.11
CA MET A 126 -2.18 12.56 18.68
C MET A 126 -2.46 14.05 18.62
N CYS A 127 -3.75 14.39 18.67
CA CYS A 127 -4.14 15.77 18.80
C CYS A 127 -3.67 16.36 20.14
N ALA A 128 -2.98 17.49 20.08
CA ALA A 128 -2.64 18.24 21.27
C ALA A 128 -3.94 18.76 21.91
N GLY A 129 -4.05 18.62 23.23
CA GLY A 129 -5.20 19.07 24.00
C GLY A 129 -5.18 20.59 24.19
N ASP A 130 -5.41 21.34 23.12
CA ASP A 130 -5.59 22.79 23.14
C ASP A 130 -6.98 23.21 22.62
N ALA A 131 -7.33 24.48 22.87
CA ALA A 131 -8.69 25.00 23.01
C ALA A 131 -9.67 24.61 21.87
N GLY A 132 -10.42 23.53 22.10
CA GLY A 132 -11.53 23.07 21.25
C GLY A 132 -11.30 21.75 20.53
N VAL A 133 -10.12 21.14 20.67
CA VAL A 133 -9.80 19.81 20.14
C VAL A 133 -9.93 18.80 21.27
N ASP A 134 -10.73 17.76 21.06
CA ASP A 134 -10.78 16.63 21.99
C ASP A 134 -9.49 15.81 21.84
N PRO A 135 -8.68 15.62 22.89
CA PRO A 135 -7.47 14.80 22.80
C PRO A 135 -7.78 13.31 22.53
N GLU A 136 -9.03 12.87 22.66
CA GLU A 136 -9.47 11.53 22.28
C GLU A 136 -9.81 11.41 20.79
N ASP A 137 -10.00 12.52 20.06
CA ASP A 137 -10.28 12.50 18.62
C ASP A 137 -8.98 12.23 17.82
N PRO A 138 -8.98 11.26 16.88
CA PRO A 138 -7.84 11.04 16.01
C PRO A 138 -7.70 12.20 15.00
N PRO A 139 -6.46 12.54 14.59
CA PRO A 139 -6.26 13.46 13.47
C PRO A 139 -6.96 12.95 12.21
N THR A 140 -7.44 13.87 11.39
CA THR A 140 -8.07 13.55 10.10
C THR A 140 -7.30 14.21 8.96
N LEU A 141 -7.43 13.64 7.76
CA LEU A 141 -6.84 14.17 6.54
C LEU A 141 -7.57 15.46 6.13
N THR A 142 -6.97 16.61 6.40
CA THR A 142 -7.52 17.91 6.00
C THR A 142 -6.47 18.70 5.23
N GLY A 143 -6.72 18.90 3.93
CA GLY A 143 -5.84 19.70 3.07
C GLY A 143 -4.49 19.06 2.77
N GLY A 144 -4.42 17.72 2.71
CA GLY A 144 -3.19 16.97 2.42
C GLY A 144 -2.24 16.84 3.60
N ALA A 145 -2.71 17.10 4.81
CA ALA A 145 -1.96 16.90 6.04
C ALA A 145 -2.86 16.30 7.12
N CYS A 146 -2.25 15.52 8.01
CA CYS A 146 -2.85 15.13 9.28
C CYS A 146 -3.14 16.39 10.11
N SER A 147 -4.42 16.65 10.37
CA SER A 147 -4.85 17.83 11.12
C SER A 147 -5.91 17.49 12.14
N CYS A 148 -5.86 18.20 13.26
CA CYS A 148 -6.84 18.13 14.33
C CYS A 148 -7.83 19.27 14.16
N ARG A 149 -9.10 18.94 13.93
CA ARG A 149 -10.15 19.95 13.79
C ARG A 149 -10.89 20.08 15.11
N ALA A 150 -10.92 21.29 15.68
CA ALA A 150 -11.81 21.58 16.79
C ALA A 150 -13.25 21.31 16.34
N THR A 151 -13.97 20.43 17.06
CA THR A 151 -15.42 20.39 16.87
C THR A 151 -15.91 21.79 17.17
N ALA A 152 -16.60 22.42 16.20
CA ALA A 152 -17.27 23.67 16.46
C ALA A 152 -18.34 23.37 17.51
N GLY A 153 -17.96 23.46 18.78
CA GLY A 153 -18.83 23.21 19.92
C GLY A 153 -20.12 23.94 19.64
N GLY A 154 -21.20 23.17 19.59
CA GLY A 154 -22.54 23.70 19.41
C GLY A 154 -22.78 24.74 20.48
N GLY A 155 -22.54 26.00 20.14
CA GLY A 155 -23.04 27.14 20.88
C GLY A 155 -24.54 26.98 20.85
N GLN A 156 -25.10 26.38 21.89
CA GLN A 156 -26.52 26.20 22.05
C GLN A 156 -27.13 27.59 21.90
N ARG A 157 -27.75 27.84 20.75
CA ARG A 157 -28.52 29.06 20.51
C ARG A 157 -29.78 28.86 21.33
N TRP A 158 -29.74 29.23 22.61
CA TRP A 158 -30.94 29.30 23.43
C TRP A 158 -31.93 30.19 22.66
N PRO A 159 -33.09 29.69 22.21
CA PRO A 159 -34.08 30.57 21.62
C PRO A 159 -34.47 31.56 22.72
N LEU A 160 -34.34 32.86 22.45
CA LEU A 160 -34.88 33.90 23.32
C LEU A 160 -36.40 33.65 23.43
N LEU A 161 -36.82 32.94 24.47
CA LEU A 161 -38.21 32.90 24.89
C LEU A 161 -38.54 34.29 25.44
N LEU A 162 -39.15 35.11 24.59
CA LEU A 162 -39.81 36.35 24.97
C LEU A 162 -40.91 36.03 26.00
N LEU A 163 -40.61 36.21 27.28
CA LEU A 163 -41.62 36.20 28.34
C LEU A 163 -42.52 37.45 28.16
N PRO A 164 -43.84 37.30 27.97
CA PRO A 164 -44.73 38.44 27.96
C PRO A 164 -44.83 39.03 29.37
N ALA A 165 -44.58 40.33 29.48
CA ALA A 165 -44.75 41.09 30.70
C ALA A 165 -46.23 41.07 31.13
N LEU A 166 -46.58 40.25 32.12
CA LEU A 166 -47.86 40.31 32.80
C LEU A 166 -47.88 41.58 33.67
N GLY A 167 -48.51 42.63 33.15
CA GLY A 167 -48.78 43.87 33.86
C GLY A 167 -49.66 43.62 35.07
N VAL A 168 -49.13 43.89 36.27
CA VAL A 168 -49.87 43.90 37.53
C VAL A 168 -50.75 45.15 37.57
N LEU A 169 -52.03 45.01 37.22
CA LEU A 169 -53.02 46.07 37.39
C LEU A 169 -53.42 46.15 38.88
N ALA A 170 -52.83 47.10 39.60
CA ALA A 170 -53.16 47.40 40.98
C ALA A 170 -54.59 47.98 41.09
N LEU A 171 -55.58 47.14 41.39
CA LEU A 171 -56.92 47.58 41.77
C LEU A 171 -56.90 48.11 43.21
N ARG A 172 -56.68 49.42 43.32
CA ARG A 172 -56.80 50.21 44.55
C ARG A 172 -58.28 50.37 44.91
N ARG A 173 -58.89 49.36 45.57
CA ARG A 173 -60.28 49.45 46.03
C ARG A 173 -60.36 50.35 47.28
N ARG A 174 -61.01 51.51 47.11
CA ARG A 174 -61.27 52.52 48.15
C ARG A 174 -62.03 51.92 49.35
N ARG A 175 -61.56 52.29 50.55
CA ARG A 175 -62.24 52.07 51.84
C ARG A 175 -63.63 52.72 51.87
N ARG A 176 -64.57 52.06 52.52
CA ARG A 176 -65.63 52.68 53.32
C ARG A 176 -65.64 52.00 54.68
#